data_AF-A0A224YPA1-F1
#
_entry.id   AF-A0A224YPA1-F1
#
_cell.length_a   1.000
_cell.length_b   1.000
_cell.length_c   1.000
_cell.angle_alpha   90.00
_cell.angle_beta   90.00
_cell.angle_gamma   90.00
#
_symmetry.space_group_name_H-M   'P 1'
#
loop_
_entity.id
_entity.type
_entity.pdbx_description
1 polymer ?
#
loop_
_entity_poly.entity_id
_entity_poly.type
_entity_poly.pdbx_seq_one_letter_code
_entity_poly.pdbx_strand_id
1 'polypeptide(L)'
;MAFYQALSVADPAIVVSTCEMVCPTIAIGKDPCPLEQPVLLSLIEQLCADLATRTAVKLKYLEEAVLSLDEENAVTLGRKNVVLMRLFKKIKELLKQGPPHDVERVARRLFLVTQSSLNC
;
A
#
# COMPACT_ATOMS: atom_id res chain seq x y z
N MET A 1 -14.48 4.31 10.72
CA MET A 1 -13.94 3.20 11.54
C MET A 1 -13.88 1.84 10.83
N ALA A 2 -14.09 1.73 9.50
CA ALA A 2 -14.04 0.43 8.82
C ALA A 2 -12.61 -0.14 8.68
N PHE A 3 -11.63 0.68 8.30
CA PHE A 3 -10.23 0.23 8.16
C PHE A 3 -9.59 -0.21 9.48
N TYR A 4 -9.85 0.51 10.58
CA TYR A 4 -9.36 0.09 11.91
C TYR A 4 -9.91 -1.28 12.32
N GLN A 5 -11.21 -1.51 12.10
CA GLN A 5 -11.84 -2.79 12.40
C GLN A 5 -11.34 -3.90 11.47
N ALA A 6 -11.18 -3.63 10.17
CA ALA A 6 -10.66 -4.60 9.22
C ALA A 6 -9.20 -5.00 9.55
N LEU A 7 -8.37 -4.01 9.87
CA LEU A 7 -6.96 -4.21 10.24
C LEU A 7 -6.84 -4.92 11.59
N SER A 8 -7.74 -4.69 12.55
CA SER A 8 -7.72 -5.37 13.86
C SER A 8 -8.07 -6.85 13.78
N VAL A 9 -8.86 -7.26 12.78
CA VAL A 9 -9.17 -8.68 12.54
C VAL A 9 -7.99 -9.41 11.87
N ALA A 10 -7.03 -8.67 11.32
CA ALA A 10 -5.82 -9.19 10.66
C ALA A 10 -6.11 -10.21 9.54
N ASP A 11 -7.30 -10.13 8.94
CA ASP A 11 -7.70 -10.95 7.79
C ASP A 11 -7.56 -10.14 6.49
N PRO A 12 -6.59 -10.48 5.62
CA PRO A 12 -6.40 -9.81 4.33
C PRO A 12 -7.66 -9.81 3.46
N ALA A 13 -8.54 -10.81 3.55
CA ALA A 13 -9.76 -10.86 2.75
C ALA A 13 -10.76 -9.76 3.16
N ILE A 14 -10.87 -9.47 4.46
CA ILE A 14 -11.73 -8.42 5.00
C ILE A 14 -11.18 -7.03 4.63
N VAL A 15 -9.86 -6.86 4.71
CA VAL A 15 -9.20 -5.61 4.32
C VAL A 15 -9.42 -5.32 2.84
N VAL A 16 -9.21 -6.32 1.97
CA VAL A 16 -9.43 -6.15 0.53
C VAL A 16 -10.90 -5.89 0.20
N SER A 17 -11.84 -6.55 0.89
CA SER A 17 -13.27 -6.28 0.70
C SER A 17 -13.64 -4.84 1.12
N THR A 18 -13.00 -4.32 2.17
CA THR A 18 -13.16 -2.91 2.58
C THR A 18 -12.60 -1.97 1.51
N CYS A 19 -11.46 -2.31 0.91
CA CYS A 19 -10.87 -1.54 -0.19
C CYS A 19 -11.75 -1.52 -1.46
N GLU A 20 -12.54 -2.56 -1.71
CA GLU A 20 -13.44 -2.58 -2.88
C GLU A 20 -14.66 -1.66 -2.72
N MET A 21 -15.05 -1.38 -1.47
CA MET A 21 -16.25 -0.58 -1.17
C MET A 21 -15.98 0.93 -1.15
N VAL A 22 -14.71 1.35 -1.12
CA VAL A 22 -14.34 2.77 -0.95
C VAL A 22 -13.27 3.15 -1.98
N CYS A 23 -13.32 4.38 -2.48
CA CYS A 23 -12.25 4.89 -3.35
C CYS A 23 -11.01 5.24 -2.50
N PRO A 24 -9.77 4.83 -2.89
CA PRO A 24 -8.58 5.06 -2.07
C PRO A 24 -8.27 6.56 -1.87
N THR A 25 -8.52 7.42 -2.87
CA THR A 25 -8.35 8.87 -2.72
C THR A 25 -9.30 9.48 -1.67
N ILE A 26 -10.51 8.93 -1.54
CA ILE A 26 -11.49 9.35 -0.52
C ILE A 26 -11.14 8.74 0.85
N ALA A 27 -10.63 7.52 0.86
CA ALA A 27 -10.34 6.77 2.08
C ALA A 27 -9.08 7.26 2.78
N ILE A 28 -7.99 7.49 2.04
CA ILE A 28 -6.65 7.74 2.57
C ILE A 28 -5.91 8.90 1.88
N GLY A 29 -6.23 9.24 0.64
CA GLY A 29 -5.59 10.35 -0.10
C GLY A 29 -6.02 11.77 0.29
N LYS A 30 -6.50 12.00 1.52
CA LYS A 30 -6.81 13.35 2.03
C LYS A 30 -5.58 13.93 2.70
N ASP A 31 -5.49 15.27 2.73
CA ASP A 31 -4.45 15.99 3.48
C ASP A 31 -5.09 16.82 4.60
N PRO A 32 -4.79 16.53 5.89
CA PRO A 32 -3.93 15.44 6.37
C PRO A 32 -4.58 14.06 6.19
N CYS A 33 -3.76 13.02 6.01
CA CYS A 33 -4.22 11.64 5.86
C CYS A 33 -5.03 11.23 7.10
N PRO A 34 -6.24 10.65 6.95
CA PRO A 34 -7.09 10.30 8.07
C PRO A 34 -6.61 9.06 8.83
N LEU A 35 -5.62 8.33 8.31
CA LEU A 35 -5.03 7.16 8.97
C LEU A 35 -3.67 7.52 9.57
N GLU A 36 -3.42 7.04 10.77
CA GLU A 36 -2.11 7.19 11.42
C GLU A 36 -1.02 6.37 10.71
N GLN A 37 0.23 6.83 10.77
CA GLN A 37 1.38 6.19 10.11
C GLN A 37 1.53 4.68 10.42
N PRO A 38 1.37 4.20 11.68
CA PRO A 38 1.45 2.76 11.97
C PRO A 38 0.32 1.95 11.31
N VAL A 39 -0.85 2.57 11.13
CA VAL A 39 -2.03 1.96 10.51
C VAL A 39 -1.84 1.88 9.00
N LEU A 40 -1.33 2.94 8.37
CA LEU A 40 -0.93 2.96 6.96
C LEU A 40 0.13 1.89 6.67
N LEU A 41 1.17 1.78 7.50
CA LEU A 41 2.20 0.76 7.34
C LEU A 41 1.65 -0.66 7.47
N SER A 42 0.69 -0.87 8.39
CA SER A 42 0.02 -2.18 8.53
C SER A 42 -0.87 -2.50 7.33
N LEU A 43 -1.56 -1.50 6.77
CA LEU A 43 -2.33 -1.65 5.53
C LEU A 43 -1.42 -2.03 4.36
N ILE A 44 -0.29 -1.34 4.18
CA ILE A 44 0.69 -1.65 3.14
C ILE A 44 1.19 -3.09 3.28
N GLU A 45 1.59 -3.48 4.49
CA GLU A 45 2.11 -4.82 4.79
C GLU A 45 1.09 -5.93 4.49
N GLN A 46 -0.18 -5.73 4.86
CA GLN A 46 -1.24 -6.71 4.62
C GLN A 46 -1.63 -6.81 3.14
N LEU A 47 -1.73 -5.68 2.43
CA LEU A 47 -2.07 -5.68 1.01
C LEU A 47 -0.93 -6.21 0.14
N CYS A 48 0.34 -5.98 0.52
CA CYS A 48 1.49 -6.44 -0.26
C CYS A 48 1.83 -7.92 -0.02
N ALA A 49 1.30 -8.54 1.04
CA ALA A 49 1.57 -9.95 1.37
C ALA A 49 1.20 -10.89 0.22
N ASP A 50 0.09 -10.61 -0.47
CA ASP A 50 -0.36 -11.31 -1.66
C ASP A 50 -0.85 -10.33 -2.75
N LEU A 51 -0.18 -10.32 -3.90
CA LEU A 51 -0.59 -9.56 -5.09
C LEU A 51 -1.11 -10.46 -6.22
N ALA A 52 -1.33 -11.76 -5.97
CA ALA A 52 -1.84 -12.69 -6.99
C ALA A 52 -3.33 -12.48 -7.29
N THR A 53 -4.08 -11.98 -6.31
CA THR A 53 -5.53 -11.77 -6.42
C THR A 53 -5.89 -10.31 -6.20
N ARG A 54 -6.95 -9.85 -6.89
CA ARG A 54 -7.50 -8.48 -6.75
C ARG A 54 -6.40 -7.41 -6.87
N THR A 55 -5.43 -7.67 -7.74
CA THR A 55 -4.18 -6.90 -7.84
C THR A 55 -4.42 -5.43 -8.14
N ALA A 56 -5.37 -5.13 -9.04
CA ALA A 56 -5.65 -3.75 -9.46
C ALA A 56 -6.12 -2.86 -8.29
N VAL A 57 -7.02 -3.34 -7.42
CA VAL A 57 -7.48 -2.57 -6.25
C VAL A 57 -6.38 -2.44 -5.21
N LYS A 58 -5.62 -3.52 -4.95
CA LYS A 58 -4.49 -3.51 -4.01
C LYS A 58 -3.42 -2.49 -4.43
N LEU A 59 -3.04 -2.46 -5.71
CA LEU A 59 -2.03 -1.53 -6.21
C LEU A 59 -2.45 -0.06 -6.08
N LYS A 60 -3.71 0.27 -6.36
CA LYS A 60 -4.23 1.64 -6.18
C LYS A 60 -4.19 2.08 -4.71
N TYR A 61 -4.58 1.19 -3.80
CA TYR A 61 -4.50 1.46 -2.37
C TYR A 61 -3.06 1.59 -1.87
N LEU A 62 -2.16 0.74 -2.36
CA LEU A 62 -0.73 0.81 -2.03
C LEU A 62 -0.09 2.12 -2.52
N GLU A 63 -0.47 2.59 -3.71
CA GLU A 63 0.00 3.88 -4.24
C GLU A 63 -0.40 5.05 -3.35
N GLU A 64 -1.69 5.20 -3.06
CA GLU A 64 -2.17 6.27 -2.19
C GLU A 64 -1.60 6.15 -0.77
N ALA A 65 -1.44 4.93 -0.25
CA ALA A 65 -0.86 4.71 1.08
C ALA A 65 0.61 5.12 1.14
N VAL A 66 1.42 4.81 0.12
CA VAL A 66 2.83 5.21 0.07
C VAL A 66 2.95 6.73 -0.07
N LEU A 67 2.11 7.37 -0.90
CA LEU A 67 2.08 8.83 -1.04
C LEU A 67 1.66 9.56 0.24
N SER A 68 0.94 8.87 1.13
CA SER A 68 0.48 9.41 2.42
C SER A 68 1.45 9.13 3.58
N LEU A 69 2.61 8.50 3.33
CA LEU A 69 3.61 8.28 4.36
C LEU A 69 4.33 9.58 4.70
N ASP A 70 4.50 9.81 5.99
CA ASP A 70 5.29 10.92 6.53
C ASP A 70 6.77 10.50 6.62
N GLU A 71 7.62 11.12 5.81
CA GLU A 71 9.05 10.78 5.75
C GLU A 71 9.84 11.25 6.97
N GLU A 72 9.34 12.26 7.69
CA GLU A 72 10.00 12.85 8.86
C GLU A 72 9.62 12.16 10.19
N ASN A 73 8.68 11.19 10.13
CA ASN A 73 8.22 10.49 11.33
C ASN A 73 9.27 9.48 11.85
N ALA A 74 10.12 9.97 12.75
CA ALA A 74 11.21 9.20 13.37
C ALA A 74 10.76 7.92 14.08
N VAL A 75 9.52 7.87 14.61
CA VAL A 75 8.98 6.71 15.33
C VAL A 75 8.75 5.54 14.39
N THR A 76 8.33 5.82 13.15
CA THR A 76 7.97 4.80 12.17
C THR A 76 9.04 4.51 11.13
N LEU A 77 10.12 5.29 11.05
CA LEU A 77 11.14 5.22 9.99
C LEU A 77 11.73 3.81 9.79
N GLY A 78 12.10 3.12 10.88
CA GLY A 78 12.65 1.76 10.79
C GLY A 78 11.65 0.76 10.21
N ARG A 79 10.39 0.81 10.65
CA ARG A 79 9.31 -0.03 10.13
C ARG A 79 8.98 0.35 8.68
N LYS A 80 8.96 1.65 8.35
CA LYS A 80 8.75 2.18 7.00
C LYS A 80 9.68 1.50 6.01
N ASN A 81 10.99 1.56 6.26
CA ASN A 81 11.99 1.01 5.34
C ASN A 81 11.83 -0.50 5.15
N VAL A 82 11.54 -1.25 6.22
CA VAL A 82 11.29 -2.70 6.15
C VAL A 82 10.06 -3.00 5.29
N VAL A 83 8.95 -2.30 5.52
CA VAL A 83 7.69 -2.49 4.79
C VAL A 83 7.84 -2.10 3.32
N LEU A 84 8.42 -0.93 3.04
CA LEU A 84 8.65 -0.45 1.66
C LEU A 84 9.61 -1.35 0.90
N MET A 85 10.65 -1.89 1.54
CA MET A 85 11.57 -2.85 0.90
C MET A 85 10.86 -4.16 0.52
N ARG A 86 9.93 -4.65 1.35
CA ARG A 86 9.10 -5.82 1.01
C ARG A 86 8.17 -5.51 -0.15
N LEU A 87 7.49 -4.36 -0.11
CA LEU A 87 6.62 -3.89 -1.18
C LEU A 87 7.40 -3.80 -2.51
N PHE A 88 8.58 -3.19 -2.50
CA PHE A 88 9.45 -3.05 -3.66
C PHE A 88 9.79 -4.40 -4.30
N LYS A 89 10.17 -5.40 -3.48
CA LYS A 89 10.44 -6.77 -3.96
C LYS A 89 9.21 -7.40 -4.61
N LYS A 90 8.03 -7.29 -3.97
CA LYS A 90 6.77 -7.83 -4.48
C LYS A 90 6.33 -7.19 -5.80
N ILE A 91 6.47 -5.87 -5.94
CA ILE A 91 6.16 -5.19 -7.20
C ILE A 91 7.13 -5.62 -8.30
N LYS A 92 8.43 -5.75 -7.97
CA LYS A 92 9.44 -6.24 -8.93
C LYS A 92 9.13 -7.66 -9.41
N GLU A 93 8.69 -8.54 -8.52
CA GLU A 93 8.23 -9.89 -8.86
C GLU A 93 7.00 -9.86 -9.76
N LEU A 94 5.99 -9.05 -9.41
CA LEU A 94 4.78 -8.88 -10.22
C LEU A 94 5.11 -8.40 -11.63
N LEU A 95 5.95 -7.37 -11.78
CA LEU A 95 6.34 -6.84 -13.10
C LEU A 95 7.08 -7.86 -13.97
N LYS A 96 7.90 -8.74 -13.36
CA LYS A 96 8.58 -9.82 -14.08
C LYS A 96 7.62 -10.87 -14.64
N GLN A 97 6.43 -11.02 -14.05
CA GLN A 97 5.42 -11.98 -14.48
C GLN A 97 4.61 -11.49 -15.69
N GLY A 98 4.79 -10.24 -16.13
CA GLY A 98 4.07 -9.67 -17.28
C GLY A 98 2.57 -9.51 -16.99
N PRO A 99 2.18 -8.66 -16.01
CA PRO A 99 0.77 -8.44 -15.70
C PRO A 99 0.07 -7.69 -16.85
N PRO A 100 -1.28 -7.69 -16.90
CA PRO A 100 -2.03 -6.92 -17.89
C PRO A 100 -1.63 -5.43 -17.89
N HIS A 101 -1.69 -4.78 -19.06
CA HIS A 101 -1.19 -3.42 -19.28
C HIS A 101 -1.65 -2.39 -18.23
N ASP A 102 -2.93 -2.43 -17.82
CA ASP A 102 -3.46 -1.50 -16.82
C ASP A 102 -2.86 -1.71 -15.42
N VAL A 103 -2.64 -2.98 -15.05
CA VAL A 103 -1.99 -3.36 -13.79
C VAL A 103 -0.50 -3.03 -13.85
N GLU A 104 0.14 -3.31 -14.98
CA GLU A 104 1.55 -3.02 -15.22
C GLU A 104 1.85 -1.53 -15.06
N ARG A 105 1.01 -0.66 -15.65
CA ARG A 105 1.17 0.79 -15.58
C ARG A 105 1.16 1.30 -14.13
N VAL A 106 0.20 0.83 -13.33
CA VAL A 106 0.09 1.20 -11.91
C VAL A 106 1.26 0.61 -11.11
N ALA A 107 1.62 -0.66 -11.35
CA ALA A 107 2.74 -1.32 -10.69
C ALA A 107 4.08 -0.60 -10.96
N ARG A 108 4.34 -0.16 -12.20
CA ARG A 108 5.54 0.61 -12.56
C ARG A 108 5.59 1.95 -11.84
N ARG A 109 4.47 2.66 -11.77
CA ARG A 109 4.40 3.92 -11.03
C ARG A 109 4.66 3.70 -9.54
N LEU A 110 3.97 2.73 -8.94
CA LEU A 110 4.16 2.37 -7.53
C LEU A 110 5.61 1.97 -7.23
N PHE A 111 6.25 1.23 -8.14
CA PHE A 111 7.67 0.87 -8.04
C PHE A 111 8.57 2.10 -7.91
N LEU A 112 8.36 3.12 -8.76
CA LEU A 112 9.13 4.36 -8.74
C LEU A 112 8.92 5.16 -7.46
N VAL A 113 7.66 5.34 -7.04
CA VAL A 113 7.32 6.06 -5.79
C VAL A 113 7.89 5.33 -4.56
N THR A 114 7.78 4.01 -4.52
CA THR A 114 8.37 3.21 -3.43
C THR A 114 9.90 3.33 -3.41
N GLN A 115 10.53 3.42 -4.58
CA GLN A 115 11.98 3.58 -4.69
C GLN A 115 12.43 4.96 -4.22
N SER A 116 11.72 6.04 -4.56
CA SER A 116 12.07 7.38 -4.08
C SER A 116 11.99 7.46 -2.55
N SER A 117 10.91 6.95 -1.95
CA SER A 117 10.74 6.99 -0.49
C SER A 117 11.66 6.06 0.32
N LEU A 118 12.41 5.17 -0.36
CA LEU A 118 13.48 4.37 0.23
C LEU A 118 14.86 5.05 0.16
N ASN A 119 15.02 6.04 -0.74
CA ASN A 119 16.27 6.76 -0.97
C ASN A 119 16.33 8.12 -0.26
N CYS A 120 15.21 8.54 0.35
CA CYS A 120 15.08 9.71 1.21
C CYS A 120 15.30 9.31 2.68
#